data_AF-A0A158SQU2-F1
#
_entry.id   AF-A0A158SQU2-F1
#
_cell.length_a   1.000
_cell.length_b   1.000
_cell.length_c   1.000
_cell.angle_alpha   90.00
_cell.angle_beta   90.00
_cell.angle_gamma   90.00
#
_symmetry.space_group_name_H-M   'P 1'
#
loop_
_entity.id
_entity.type
_entity.pdbx_description
1 polymer ?
#
loop_
_entity_poly.entity_id
_entity_poly.type
_entity_poly.pdbx_seq_one_letter_code
_entity_poly.pdbx_strand_id
1 'polypeptide(L)' 'MERGARAICDASGFKCYADELVKQWDGAMVLPQFLDKRNPQDFMTGVRESVRQFTRPEAPDVFLSSEVTPDDL' A
#
# COMPACT_ATOMS: atom_id res chain seq x y z
N MET A 1 14.75 -8.28 -39.37
CA MET A 1 14.36 -8.74 -38.01
C MET A 1 12.87 -9.01 -38.06
N GLU A 2 12.47 -10.28 -38.15
CA GLU A 2 11.08 -10.66 -37.91
C GLU A 2 10.74 -10.28 -36.47
N ARG A 3 9.70 -9.47 -36.29
CA ARG A 3 9.27 -9.09 -34.94
C ARG A 3 8.55 -10.30 -34.31
N GLY A 4 8.81 -10.55 -33.03
CA GLY A 4 8.33 -11.73 -32.31
C GLY A 4 6.81 -11.81 -32.11
N ALA A 5 6.37 -12.73 -31.26
CA ALA A 5 4.95 -12.89 -30.92
C ALA A 5 4.37 -11.58 -30.34
N ARG A 6 3.09 -11.31 -30.61
CA ARG A 6 2.38 -10.14 -30.06
C ARG A 6 1.75 -10.48 -28.72
N ALA A 7 1.82 -9.53 -27.80
CA ALA A 7 1.20 -9.58 -26.48
C ALA A 7 0.47 -8.25 -26.20
N ILE A 8 -0.29 -8.21 -25.11
CA ILE A 8 -0.96 -6.99 -24.64
C ILE A 8 -0.21 -6.52 -23.40
N CYS A 9 0.06 -5.22 -23.31
CA CYS A 9 0.61 -4.61 -22.10
C CYS A 9 -0.49 -4.47 -21.05
N ASP A 10 -0.29 -5.03 -19.86
CA ASP A 10 -1.30 -5.03 -18.79
C ASP A 10 -1.60 -3.63 -18.23
N ALA A 11 -0.63 -2.71 -18.28
CA ALA A 11 -0.80 -1.34 -17.80
C ALA A 11 -1.52 -0.41 -18.80
N SER A 12 -1.23 -0.57 -20.10
CA SER A 12 -1.72 0.36 -21.13
C SER A 12 -2.82 -0.21 -22.02
N GLY A 13 -3.02 -1.53 -22.03
CA GLY A 13 -4.00 -2.23 -22.86
C GLY A 13 -3.65 -2.31 -24.35
N PHE A 14 -2.49 -1.78 -24.78
CA PHE A 14 -2.08 -1.80 -26.18
C PHE A 14 -1.37 -3.10 -26.57
N LYS A 15 -1.60 -3.54 -27.81
CA LYS A 15 -0.86 -4.64 -28.42
C LYS A 15 0.57 -4.20 -28.74
N CYS A 16 1.53 -4.90 -28.18
CA CYS A 16 2.96 -4.70 -28.37
C CYS A 16 3.63 -6.04 -28.68
N TYR A 17 4.94 -6.03 -28.94
CA TYR A 17 5.68 -7.27 -29.12
C TYR A 17 6.09 -7.84 -27.76
N ALA A 18 6.09 -9.17 -27.65
CA ALA A 18 6.34 -9.85 -26.38
C ALA A 18 7.78 -9.64 -25.86
N ASP A 19 8.72 -9.35 -26.77
CA ASP A 19 10.11 -8.98 -26.46
C ASP A 19 10.26 -7.54 -25.95
N GLU A 20 9.25 -6.69 -26.14
CA GLU A 20 9.22 -5.31 -25.62
C GLU A 20 8.71 -5.24 -24.18
N LEU A 21 8.05 -6.29 -23.67
CA LEU A 21 7.46 -6.31 -22.35
C LEU A 21 8.46 -6.70 -21.26
N VAL A 22 8.37 -6.03 -20.11
CA VAL A 22 9.12 -6.34 -18.90
C VAL A 22 8.17 -6.76 -17.77
N LYS A 23 8.63 -7.69 -16.94
CA LYS A 23 7.87 -8.18 -15.80
C LYS A 23 7.96 -7.20 -14.62
N GLN A 24 6.82 -6.71 -14.17
CA GLN A 24 6.68 -5.86 -12.98
C GLN A 24 6.78 -6.69 -11.69
N TRP A 25 6.96 -6.00 -10.56
CA TRP A 25 7.17 -6.59 -9.24
C TRP A 25 6.00 -7.44 -8.74
N ASP A 26 4.78 -7.18 -9.22
CA ASP A 26 3.54 -7.91 -8.95
C ASP A 26 3.33 -9.09 -9.94
N GLY A 27 4.14 -9.17 -10.98
CA GLY A 27 4.10 -10.19 -12.02
C GLY A 27 3.45 -9.78 -13.33
N ALA A 28 2.92 -8.56 -13.45
CA ALA A 28 2.31 -8.05 -14.69
C ALA A 28 3.37 -7.86 -15.80
N MET A 29 2.97 -8.06 -17.06
CA MET A 29 3.83 -7.80 -18.22
C MET A 29 3.51 -6.42 -18.79
N VAL A 30 4.42 -5.47 -18.59
CA VAL A 30 4.20 -4.05 -18.91
C VAL A 30 5.29 -3.52 -19.82
N LEU A 31 4.98 -2.48 -20.60
CA LEU A 31 6.02 -1.76 -21.32
C LEU A 31 6.95 -1.04 -20.33
N PRO A 32 8.25 -0.87 -20.65
CA PRO A 32 9.23 -0.30 -19.72
C PRO A 32 8.86 1.10 -19.20
N GLN A 33 8.14 1.89 -20.01
CA GLN A 33 7.68 3.22 -19.65
C GLN A 33 6.59 3.26 -18.56
N PHE A 34 5.87 2.15 -18.37
CA PHE A 34 4.84 1.99 -17.34
C PHE A 34 5.31 1.10 -16.19
N LEU A 35 6.62 0.82 -16.12
CA LEU A 35 7.18 0.01 -15.05
C LEU A 35 7.10 0.78 -13.74
N ASP A 36 6.20 0.35 -12.86
CA ASP A 36 6.11 0.83 -11.50
C ASP A 36 7.24 0.26 -10.61
N LYS A 37 7.74 1.10 -9.71
CA LYS A 37 8.75 0.71 -8.72
C LYS A 37 8.03 0.23 -7.47
N ARG A 38 8.35 -0.98 -7.03
CA ARG A 38 7.79 -1.51 -5.78
C ARG A 38 8.08 -0.58 -4.61
N ASN A 39 7.07 -0.32 -3.79
CA ASN A 39 7.20 0.55 -2.63
C ASN A 39 8.17 -0.07 -1.62
N PRO A 40 9.22 0.65 -1.15
CA PRO A 40 10.12 0.16 -0.12
C PRO A 40 9.41 -0.31 1.17
N GLN A 41 8.24 0.27 1.48
CA GLN A 41 7.45 -0.09 2.65
C GLN A 41 6.93 -1.53 2.60
N ASP A 42 6.73 -2.11 1.41
CA ASP A 42 6.25 -3.49 1.24
C ASP A 42 7.25 -4.54 1.73
N PHE A 43 8.53 -4.14 1.89
CA PHE A 43 9.58 -4.99 2.43
C PHE A 43 9.69 -4.89 3.96
N MET A 44 9.02 -3.93 4.58
CA MET A 44 9.08 -3.76 6.04
C MET A 44 8.15 -4.76 6.72
N THR A 45 8.67 -5.48 7.70
CA THR A 45 7.87 -6.34 8.57
C THR A 45 7.57 -5.59 9.87
N GLY A 46 6.32 -5.70 10.35
CA GLY A 46 5.93 -5.12 11.63
C GLY A 46 6.77 -5.69 12.78
N VAL A 47 7.26 -4.80 13.65
CA VAL A 47 7.90 -5.20 14.91
C VAL A 47 6.79 -5.65 15.85
N ARG A 48 6.93 -6.83 16.47
CA ARG A 48 6.00 -7.27 17.51
C ARG A 48 6.06 -6.28 18.67
N GLU A 49 4.92 -5.67 18.98
CA GLU A 49 4.79 -4.82 20.14
C GLU A 49 4.88 -5.65 21.42
N SER A 50 5.69 -5.20 22.39
CA SER A 50 5.71 -5.76 23.74
C SER A 50 4.83 -4.91 24.65
N VAL A 51 3.62 -5.38 24.96
CA VAL A 51 2.80 -4.75 25.99
C VAL A 51 3.48 -4.95 27.34
N ARG A 52 3.78 -3.85 28.04
CA ARG A 52 4.34 -3.94 29.40
C ARG A 52 3.26 -4.46 30.34
N GLN A 53 3.64 -5.33 31.28
CA GLN A 53 2.71 -5.87 32.29
C GLN A 53 2.17 -4.79 33.23
N PHE A 54 2.91 -3.69 33.40
CA PHE A 54 2.50 -2.53 34.18
C PHE A 54 1.92 -1.45 33.26
N THR A 55 0.74 -1.71 32.72
CA THR A 55 -0.09 -0.68 32.10
C THR A 55 -0.84 0.04 33.22
N ARG A 56 -1.00 1.38 33.13
CA ARG A 56 -1.87 2.08 34.07
C ARG A 56 -3.30 1.53 33.91
N PRO A 57 -4.02 1.26 35.00
CA PRO A 57 -5.44 0.93 34.92
C PRO A 57 -6.18 2.01 34.14
N GLU A 58 -7.22 1.59 33.41
CA GLU A 58 -8.19 2.51 32.82
C GLU A 58 -8.72 3.45 33.91
N ALA A 59 -8.78 4.75 33.61
CA ALA A 59 -9.38 5.71 34.53
C ALA A 59 -10.88 5.41 34.64
N PRO A 60 -11.50 5.54 35.82
CA PRO A 60 -12.94 5.40 35.92
C PRO A 60 -13.63 6.44 35.04
N ASP A 61 -14.72 6.05 34.38
CA ASP A 61 -15.53 6.97 33.59
C ASP A 61 -16.04 8.11 34.47
N VAL A 62 -15.72 9.35 34.09
CA VAL A 62 -16.27 10.56 34.69
C VAL A 62 -17.20 11.21 33.67
N PHE A 63 -18.50 10.95 33.80
CA PHE A 63 -19.51 11.60 32.97
C PHE A 63 -19.84 12.98 33.53
N LEU A 64 -19.91 13.98 32.66
CA LEU A 64 -20.42 15.29 33.01
C LEU A 64 -21.93 15.19 33.22
N SER A 65 -22.42 15.76 34.32
CA SER A 65 -23.86 15.90 34.58
C SER A 65 -24.48 17.09 33.83
N SER A 66 -23.66 17.94 33.23
CA SER A 66 -24.04 19.15 32.51
C SER A 66 -23.66 19.06 31.03
N GLU A 67 -24.38 19.81 30.21
CA GLU A 67 -24.05 20.01 28.80
C GLU A 67 -22.73 20.81 28.68
N VAL A 68 -21.87 20.41 27.73
CA VAL A 68 -20.65 21.14 27.37
C VAL A 68 -21.03 22.23 26.39
N THR A 69 -20.78 23.49 26.75
CA THR A 69 -21.03 24.66 25.92
C THR A 69 -19.74 25.14 25.26
N PRO A 70 -19.81 25.97 24.20
CA PRO A 70 -18.61 26.55 23.58
C PRO A 70 -17.73 27.38 24.52
N ASP A 71 -18.29 27.84 25.65
CA ASP A 71 -17.57 28.58 26.68
C ASP A 71 -16.69 27.67 27.57
N ASP A 72 -16.81 26.33 27.45
CA ASP A 72 -16.06 25.33 28.22
C ASP A 72 -14.80 24.78 27.50
N LEU A 73 -14.49 25.27 26.28
CA LEU A 73 -13.38 24.83 25.42
C LEU A 73 -12.13 25.71 25.52
#